data_AF-A0A0Q5I5V9-F1
#
_entry.id   AF-A0A0Q5I5V9-F1
#
_cell.length_a   1.000
_cell.length_b   1.000
_cell.length_c   1.000
_cell.angle_alpha   90.00
_cell.angle_beta   90.00
_cell.angle_gamma   90.00
#
_symmetry.space_group_name_H-M   'P 1'
#
loop_
_entity.id
_entity.type
_entity.pdbx_description
1 polymer ?
#
loop_
_entity_poly.entity_id
_entity_poly.type
_entity_poly.pdbx_seq_one_letter_code
_entity_poly.pdbx_strand_id
1 'polypeptide(L)'
;MSIWDDIGGLFTGDTYFPDNPSREHRVQELAQDCQNLAGQLSLQAPDLRQRLEKLNAQIAALYGRPEEVPSDVKPVEIEFSEWGVSVSQIVLPLLAGSLVSSALTLSATSYLAASGEIGAAAFAELVGLPLAFELSIGAAVGVAAIGISFAIGAIAGAVKRDQLQDAIHSGVRSRRIEQRAYLINTRLLASVAAISAAIAALHAQGLDTPAVIENVKEMVRHAAADARAVTEDDAQSLLANLDGTRRSWTNEDLG
;
A
#
# COMPACT_ATOMS: atom_id res chain seq x y z
N MET A 1 23.36 -1.29 -37.72
CA MET A 1 24.22 -1.46 -36.53
C MET A 1 25.47 -0.64 -36.76
N SER A 2 25.68 0.37 -35.93
CA SER A 2 26.86 1.23 -36.01
C SER A 2 28.04 0.54 -35.34
N ILE A 3 29.23 0.62 -35.92
CA ILE A 3 30.46 0.05 -35.34
C ILE A 3 30.78 0.65 -33.95
N TRP A 4 30.15 1.79 -33.63
CA TRP A 4 30.25 2.45 -32.33
C TRP A 4 29.37 1.84 -31.25
N ASP A 5 28.28 1.14 -31.62
CA ASP A 5 27.43 0.41 -30.66
C ASP A 5 28.18 -0.83 -30.11
N ASP A 6 29.02 -1.46 -30.94
CA ASP A 6 29.82 -2.63 -30.55
C ASP A 6 31.08 -2.27 -29.73
N ILE A 7 31.66 -1.09 -29.96
CA ILE A 7 32.87 -0.65 -29.22
C ILE A 7 32.51 -0.15 -27.81
N GLY A 8 31.30 0.38 -27.61
CA GLY A 8 30.81 0.81 -26.30
C GLY A 8 30.74 -0.32 -25.27
N GLY A 9 30.44 -1.56 -25.69
CA GLY A 9 30.40 -2.73 -24.80
C GLY A 9 31.77 -3.29 -24.42
N LEU A 10 32.80 -3.05 -25.25
CA LEU A 10 34.14 -3.65 -25.12
C LEU A 10 34.97 -3.00 -24.00
N PHE A 11 34.65 -1.76 -23.60
CA PHE A 11 35.41 -0.99 -22.60
C PHE A 11 34.63 -0.64 -21.32
N THR A 12 33.35 -1.04 -21.22
CA THR A 12 32.55 -0.89 -20.00
C THR A 12 32.62 -2.13 -19.10
N GLY A 13 33.36 -3.18 -19.45
CA GLY A 13 33.40 -4.42 -18.64
C GLY A 13 32.09 -5.22 -18.65
N ASP A 14 31.02 -4.73 -19.27
CA ASP A 14 29.72 -5.40 -19.41
C ASP A 14 29.76 -6.54 -20.44
N THR A 15 30.81 -6.65 -21.27
CA THR A 15 31.03 -7.82 -22.15
C THR A 15 31.06 -9.14 -21.37
N TYR A 16 31.52 -9.12 -20.11
CA TYR A 16 31.53 -10.29 -19.23
C TYR A 16 30.24 -10.45 -18.40
N PHE A 17 29.29 -9.52 -18.52
CA PHE A 17 28.03 -9.46 -17.77
C PHE A 17 26.86 -9.13 -18.71
N PRO A 18 26.54 -10.03 -19.67
CA PRO A 18 25.58 -9.75 -20.75
C PRO A 18 24.15 -9.50 -20.27
N ASP A 19 23.80 -9.95 -19.07
CA ASP A 19 22.46 -9.79 -18.48
C ASP A 19 22.28 -8.43 -17.78
N ASN A 20 23.32 -7.58 -17.66
CA ASN A 20 23.22 -6.28 -16.99
C ASN A 20 22.13 -5.36 -17.58
N PRO A 21 21.95 -5.26 -18.92
CA PRO A 21 20.84 -4.50 -19.49
C PRO A 21 19.46 -5.04 -19.08
N SER A 22 19.31 -6.36 -19.01
CA SER A 22 18.06 -7.00 -18.56
C SER A 22 17.80 -6.72 -17.08
N ARG A 23 18.84 -6.75 -16.23
CA ARG A 23 18.74 -6.37 -14.82
C ARG A 23 18.37 -4.90 -14.65
N GLU A 24 18.99 -3.98 -15.40
CA GLU A 24 18.64 -2.55 -15.35
C GLU A 24 17.18 -2.32 -15.68
N HIS A 25 16.71 -2.93 -16.77
CA HIS A 25 15.30 -2.86 -17.15
C HIS A 25 14.40 -3.43 -16.05
N ARG A 26 14.77 -4.59 -15.48
CA ARG A 26 14.01 -5.19 -14.38
C ARG A 26 13.94 -4.27 -13.16
N VAL A 27 15.05 -3.64 -12.78
CA VAL A 27 15.07 -2.70 -11.66
C VAL A 27 14.20 -1.48 -11.93
N GLN A 28 14.19 -0.96 -13.15
CA GLN A 28 13.29 0.14 -13.54
C GLN A 28 11.81 -0.27 -13.46
N GLU A 29 11.45 -1.48 -13.91
CA GLU A 29 10.09 -2.01 -13.75
C GLU A 29 9.70 -2.09 -12.26
N LEU A 30 10.59 -2.61 -11.42
CA LEU A 30 10.35 -2.74 -9.98
C LEU A 30 10.20 -1.37 -9.30
N ALA A 31 11.03 -0.39 -9.65
CA ALA A 31 10.91 0.99 -9.17
C ALA A 31 9.55 1.60 -9.56
N GLN A 32 9.14 1.43 -10.82
CA GLN A 32 7.85 1.91 -11.31
C GLN A 32 6.67 1.21 -10.62
N ASP A 33 6.77 -0.09 -10.34
CA ASP A 33 5.75 -0.84 -9.62
C ASP A 33 5.61 -0.34 -8.17
N CYS A 34 6.72 -0.15 -7.47
CA CYS A 34 6.71 0.42 -6.13
C CYS A 34 6.11 1.84 -6.14
N GLN A 35 6.49 2.66 -7.14
CA GLN A 35 5.94 4.00 -7.30
C GLN A 35 4.41 3.98 -7.45
N ASN A 36 3.90 3.09 -8.30
CA ASN A 36 2.47 2.96 -8.56
C ASN A 36 1.73 2.49 -7.31
N LEU A 37 2.27 1.51 -6.59
CA LEU A 37 1.66 0.98 -5.36
C LEU A 37 1.67 2.02 -4.24
N ALA A 38 2.79 2.70 -4.02
CA ALA A 38 2.90 3.80 -3.07
C ALA A 38 1.89 4.92 -3.38
N GLY A 39 1.74 5.26 -4.67
CA GLY A 39 0.72 6.22 -5.14
C GLY A 39 -0.72 5.75 -4.91
N GLN A 40 -1.00 4.44 -5.00
CA GLN A 40 -2.33 3.90 -4.69
C GLN A 40 -2.60 3.89 -3.18
N LEU A 41 -1.61 3.47 -2.40
CA LEU A 41 -1.66 3.44 -0.94
C LEU A 41 -1.88 4.84 -0.35
N SER A 42 -1.23 5.87 -0.92
CA SER A 42 -1.40 7.27 -0.49
C SER A 42 -2.84 7.77 -0.68
N LEU A 43 -3.56 7.27 -1.68
CA LEU A 43 -4.97 7.60 -1.91
C LEU A 43 -5.93 6.84 -0.99
N GLN A 44 -5.57 5.64 -0.55
CA GLN A 44 -6.42 4.80 0.31
C GLN A 44 -6.57 5.37 1.72
N ALA A 45 -5.53 6.00 2.27
CA ALA A 45 -5.61 6.60 3.61
C ALA A 45 -6.72 7.66 3.71
N PRO A 46 -6.72 8.77 2.94
CA PRO A 46 -7.76 9.78 3.05
C PRO A 46 -9.17 9.24 2.71
N ASP A 47 -9.31 8.30 1.76
CA ASP A 47 -10.60 7.65 1.47
C ASP A 47 -11.09 6.83 2.68
N LEU A 48 -10.21 6.09 3.35
CA LEU A 48 -10.57 5.33 4.54
C LEU A 48 -11.00 6.25 5.69
N ARG A 49 -10.26 7.33 5.95
CA ARG A 49 -10.64 8.33 6.98
C ARG A 49 -12.05 8.86 6.70
N GLN A 50 -12.31 9.32 5.48
CA GLN A 50 -13.61 9.86 5.10
C GLN A 50 -14.75 8.83 5.28
N ARG A 51 -14.51 7.57 4.93
CA ARG A 51 -15.51 6.50 5.07
C ARG A 51 -15.75 6.11 6.53
N LEU A 52 -14.71 6.08 7.36
CA LEU A 52 -14.84 5.82 8.80
C LEU A 52 -15.58 6.96 9.49
N GLU A 53 -15.27 8.22 9.17
CA GLU A 53 -16.02 9.38 9.69
C GLU A 53 -17.50 9.31 9.34
N LYS A 54 -17.82 8.97 8.08
CA LYS A 54 -19.20 8.76 7.64
C LYS A 54 -19.88 7.61 8.38
N LEU A 55 -19.18 6.49 8.55
CA LEU A 55 -19.70 5.33 9.27
C LEU A 55 -19.96 5.67 10.75
N ASN A 56 -19.04 6.38 11.41
CA ASN A 56 -19.22 6.85 12.78
C ASN A 56 -20.46 7.75 12.91
N ALA A 57 -20.64 8.68 11.97
CA ALA A 57 -21.81 9.55 11.94
C ALA A 57 -23.12 8.76 11.74
N GLN A 58 -23.11 7.73 10.88
CA GLN A 58 -24.26 6.85 10.68
C GLN A 58 -24.59 6.04 11.93
N ILE A 59 -23.59 5.48 12.61
CA ILE A 59 -23.77 4.73 13.85
C ILE A 59 -24.34 5.65 14.95
N ALA A 60 -23.79 6.86 15.10
CA ALA A 60 -24.27 7.83 16.08
C ALA A 60 -25.72 8.26 15.80
N ALA A 61 -26.10 8.42 14.52
CA ALA A 61 -27.45 8.81 14.12
C ALA A 61 -28.52 7.79 14.53
N LEU A 62 -28.17 6.51 14.71
CA LEU A 62 -29.11 5.48 15.19
C LEU A 62 -29.63 5.75 16.61
N TYR A 63 -28.93 6.56 17.40
CA TYR A 63 -29.30 6.90 18.77
C TYR A 63 -30.06 8.23 18.88
N GLY A 64 -30.24 8.96 17.77
CA GLY A 64 -30.97 10.23 17.72
C GLY A 64 -30.29 11.42 18.41
N ARG A 65 -29.65 11.22 19.57
CA ARG A 65 -28.91 12.24 20.32
C ARG A 65 -27.51 11.78 20.70
N PRO A 66 -26.50 12.68 20.69
CA PRO A 66 -25.15 12.34 21.09
C PRO A 66 -25.02 11.82 22.54
N GLU A 67 -25.88 12.29 23.45
CA GLU A 67 -25.87 11.85 24.86
C GLU A 67 -26.32 10.39 25.04
N GLU A 68 -27.12 9.88 24.10
CA GLU A 68 -27.71 8.54 24.14
C GLU A 68 -26.78 7.48 23.53
N VAL A 69 -25.70 7.89 22.87
CA VAL A 69 -24.69 6.97 22.30
C VAL A 69 -23.94 6.27 23.45
N PRO A 70 -24.02 4.94 23.55
CA PRO A 70 -23.32 4.16 24.57
C PRO A 70 -21.80 4.35 24.50
N SER A 71 -21.13 4.27 25.65
CA SER A 71 -19.68 4.48 25.74
C SER A 71 -18.88 3.47 24.90
N ASP A 72 -19.38 2.25 24.73
CA ASP A 72 -18.79 1.17 23.92
C ASP A 72 -19.05 1.32 22.41
N VAL A 73 -19.76 2.37 22.00
CA VAL A 73 -20.04 2.72 20.59
C VAL A 73 -19.37 4.02 20.18
N LYS A 74 -19.03 4.88 21.16
CA LYS A 74 -18.38 6.17 20.91
C LYS A 74 -17.07 6.01 20.13
N PRO A 75 -16.78 6.94 19.21
CA PRO A 75 -15.51 6.96 18.49
C PRO A 75 -14.31 7.10 19.43
N VAL A 76 -13.22 6.42 19.07
CA VAL A 76 -11.89 6.57 19.64
C VAL A 76 -10.93 6.97 18.54
N GLU A 77 -9.91 7.76 18.88
CA GLU A 77 -8.84 8.09 17.95
C GLU A 77 -7.80 6.96 17.95
N ILE A 78 -7.35 6.56 16.76
CA ILE A 78 -6.22 5.63 16.58
C ILE A 78 -5.23 6.30 15.66
N GLU A 79 -3.95 6.20 15.99
CA GLU A 79 -2.86 6.72 15.18
C GLU A 79 -2.12 5.57 14.48
N PHE A 80 -1.87 5.75 13.19
CA PHE A 80 -0.98 4.90 12.40
C PHE A 80 0.17 5.76 11.89
N SER A 81 1.35 5.60 12.49
CA SER A 81 2.42 6.61 12.40
C SER A 81 1.91 7.95 12.96
N GLU A 82 1.81 8.99 12.15
CA GLU A 82 1.31 10.33 12.56
C GLU A 82 -0.11 10.61 12.00
N TRP A 83 -0.70 9.62 11.34
CA TRP A 83 -2.03 9.74 10.73
C TRP A 83 -3.09 9.22 11.69
N GLY A 84 -3.86 10.15 12.27
CA GLY A 84 -5.01 9.85 13.12
C GLY A 84 -6.28 9.51 12.34
N VAL A 85 -7.05 8.56 12.87
CA VAL A 85 -8.43 8.29 12.47
C VAL A 85 -9.33 8.09 13.68
N SER A 86 -10.50 8.72 13.62
CA SER A 86 -11.59 8.49 14.56
C SER A 86 -12.42 7.30 14.10
N VAL A 87 -12.69 6.34 14.99
CA VAL A 87 -13.46 5.13 14.68
C VAL A 87 -14.30 4.68 15.88
N SER A 88 -15.58 4.38 15.65
CA SER A 88 -16.46 3.78 16.65
C SER A 88 -15.86 2.49 17.22
N GLN A 89 -15.93 2.32 18.54
CA GLN A 89 -15.37 1.13 19.23
C GLN A 89 -15.93 -0.20 18.70
N ILE A 90 -17.17 -0.23 18.19
CA ILE A 90 -17.73 -1.44 17.56
C ILE A 90 -17.07 -1.78 16.20
N VAL A 91 -16.42 -0.81 15.55
CA VAL A 91 -15.70 -0.95 14.27
C VAL A 91 -14.20 -1.14 14.48
N LEU A 92 -13.65 -0.71 15.62
CA LEU A 92 -12.24 -0.86 16.01
C LEU A 92 -11.61 -2.24 15.71
N PRO A 93 -12.30 -3.39 15.94
CA PRO A 93 -11.72 -4.71 15.63
C PRO A 93 -11.29 -4.90 14.18
N LEU A 94 -11.88 -4.13 13.25
CA LEU A 94 -11.52 -4.09 11.84
C LEU A 94 -10.07 -3.61 11.64
N LEU A 95 -9.60 -2.69 12.49
CA LEU A 95 -8.31 -1.99 12.35
C LEU A 95 -7.22 -2.56 13.29
N ALA A 96 -7.62 -3.27 14.35
CA ALA A 96 -6.75 -3.64 15.47
C ALA A 96 -5.83 -4.86 15.25
N GLY A 97 -5.92 -5.55 14.10
CA GLY A 97 -5.05 -6.71 13.83
C GLY A 97 -3.68 -6.26 13.34
N SER A 98 -2.58 -6.87 13.83
CA SER A 98 -1.20 -6.47 13.46
C SER A 98 -0.97 -6.35 11.96
N LEU A 99 -1.47 -7.31 11.17
CA LEU A 99 -1.38 -7.29 9.72
C LEU A 99 -2.10 -6.08 9.11
N VAL A 100 -3.30 -5.78 9.61
CA VAL A 100 -4.11 -4.64 9.17
C VAL A 100 -3.45 -3.34 9.59
N SER A 101 -3.01 -3.23 10.84
CA SER A 101 -2.33 -2.04 11.35
C SER A 101 -1.06 -1.74 10.55
N SER A 102 -0.26 -2.74 10.18
CA SER A 102 0.90 -2.54 9.30
C SER A 102 0.51 -2.05 7.91
N ALA A 103 -0.55 -2.59 7.30
CA ALA A 103 -1.05 -2.14 6.01
C ALA A 103 -1.57 -0.69 6.06
N LEU A 104 -2.25 -0.32 7.14
CA LEU A 104 -2.73 1.04 7.39
C LEU A 104 -1.59 2.02 7.64
N THR A 105 -0.60 1.65 8.46
CA THR A 105 0.63 2.43 8.66
C THR A 105 1.33 2.69 7.33
N LEU A 106 1.35 1.71 6.42
CA LEU A 106 1.96 1.89 5.12
C LEU A 106 1.18 2.88 4.24
N SER A 107 -0.15 2.79 4.19
CA SER A 107 -0.98 3.80 3.50
C SER A 107 -0.88 5.18 4.11
N ALA A 108 -0.89 5.28 5.44
CA ALA A 108 -0.68 6.52 6.17
C ALA A 108 0.66 7.15 5.82
N THR A 109 1.75 6.39 5.89
CA THR A 109 3.10 6.87 5.58
C THR A 109 3.21 7.25 4.10
N SER A 110 2.60 6.49 3.19
CA SER A 110 2.53 6.84 1.76
C SER A 110 1.78 8.16 1.56
N TYR A 111 0.70 8.39 2.29
CA TYR A 111 -0.05 9.64 2.27
C TYR A 111 0.76 10.82 2.82
N LEU A 112 1.42 10.64 3.96
CA LEU A 112 2.26 11.67 4.56
C LEU A 112 3.49 12.01 3.68
N ALA A 113 4.07 10.99 3.04
CA ALA A 113 5.18 11.18 2.10
C ALA A 113 4.70 11.92 0.86
N ALA A 114 3.54 11.53 0.34
CA ALA A 114 2.88 12.24 -0.74
C ALA A 114 2.64 13.70 -0.33
N SER A 115 1.97 13.99 0.79
CA SER A 115 1.66 15.37 1.22
C SER A 115 2.87 16.23 1.59
N GLY A 116 4.07 15.64 1.67
CA GLY A 116 5.30 16.33 2.06
C GLY A 116 5.42 16.53 3.58
N GLU A 117 4.59 15.86 4.37
CA GLU A 117 4.63 15.89 5.83
C GLU A 117 5.80 15.06 6.38
N ILE A 118 6.22 14.01 5.66
CA ILE A 118 7.45 13.27 5.97
C ILE A 118 8.44 13.31 4.79
N GLY A 119 9.72 13.16 5.11
CA GLY A 119 10.78 13.08 4.11
C GLY A 119 10.83 11.72 3.40
N ALA A 120 11.36 11.73 2.17
CA ALA A 120 11.55 10.54 1.34
C ALA A 120 12.30 9.40 2.07
N ALA A 121 13.29 9.71 2.91
CA ALA A 121 14.07 8.71 3.63
C ALA A 121 13.23 7.89 4.63
N ALA A 122 12.28 8.53 5.33
CA ALA A 122 11.42 7.85 6.30
C ALA A 122 10.48 6.85 5.60
N PHE A 123 9.96 7.22 4.42
CA PHE A 123 9.20 6.31 3.58
C PHE A 123 10.06 5.15 3.09
N ALA A 124 11.24 5.43 2.54
CA ALA A 124 12.17 4.42 2.01
C ALA A 124 12.48 3.31 3.03
N GLU A 125 12.74 3.71 4.28
CA GLU A 125 13.04 2.79 5.37
C GLU A 125 11.84 1.87 5.69
N LEU A 126 10.63 2.43 5.73
CA LEU A 126 9.42 1.67 6.06
C LEU A 126 9.10 0.61 5.00
N VAL A 127 9.17 0.96 3.72
CA VAL A 127 8.90 0.03 2.60
C VAL A 127 10.11 -0.82 2.22
N GLY A 128 11.27 -0.55 2.82
CA GLY A 128 12.52 -1.25 2.53
C GLY A 128 12.97 -1.06 1.08
N LEU A 129 12.82 0.15 0.55
CA LEU A 129 13.30 0.46 -0.80
C LEU A 129 14.84 0.39 -0.82
N PRO A 130 15.44 -0.15 -1.89
CA PRO A 130 16.89 -0.21 -2.00
C PRO A 130 17.50 1.19 -2.01
N LEU A 131 18.71 1.33 -1.47
CA LEU A 131 19.47 2.59 -1.48
C LEU A 131 19.72 3.15 -2.89
N ALA A 132 19.66 2.29 -3.91
CA ALA A 132 19.81 2.68 -5.30
C ALA A 132 18.55 3.33 -5.91
N PHE A 133 17.42 3.33 -5.18
CA PHE A 133 16.22 4.04 -5.60
C PHE A 133 16.28 5.49 -5.12
N GLU A 134 16.18 6.40 -6.08
CA GLU A 134 16.01 7.81 -5.84
C GLU A 134 14.52 8.11 -5.65
N LEU A 135 14.19 8.61 -4.47
CA LEU A 135 12.85 9.06 -4.15
C LEU A 135 12.74 10.55 -4.38
N SER A 136 11.71 10.93 -5.12
CA SER A 136 11.29 12.31 -5.30
C SER A 136 9.87 12.47 -4.77
N ILE A 137 9.61 13.57 -4.09
CA ILE A 137 8.26 13.97 -3.67
C ILE A 137 7.95 15.23 -4.45
N GLY A 138 6.99 15.15 -5.36
CA GLY A 138 6.62 16.25 -6.25
C GLY A 138 5.17 16.67 -6.05
N ALA A 139 4.88 17.96 -6.03
CA ALA A 139 3.50 18.44 -6.09
C ALA A 139 3.01 18.40 -7.55
N ALA A 140 2.12 17.46 -7.89
CA ALA A 140 1.53 17.38 -9.23
C ALA A 140 0.04 17.76 -9.18
N VAL A 141 -0.31 18.94 -9.71
CA VAL A 141 -1.70 19.40 -9.92
C VAL A 141 -2.66 19.02 -8.77
N GLY A 142 -2.42 19.58 -7.59
CA GLY A 142 -3.32 19.43 -6.44
C GLY A 142 -3.19 18.11 -5.64
N VAL A 143 -2.38 17.15 -6.09
CA VAL A 143 -2.03 15.94 -5.32
C VAL A 143 -0.51 15.75 -5.38
N ALA A 144 0.13 15.63 -4.24
CA ALA A 144 1.56 15.37 -4.24
C ALA A 144 1.83 13.87 -4.49
N ALA A 145 2.87 13.58 -5.25
CA ALA A 145 3.14 12.30 -5.87
C ALA A 145 4.51 11.79 -5.44
N ILE A 146 4.58 10.49 -5.16
CA ILE A 146 5.83 9.78 -4.92
C ILE A 146 6.39 9.40 -6.29
N GLY A 147 7.61 9.84 -6.59
CA GLY A 147 8.40 9.40 -7.72
C GLY A 147 9.51 8.47 -7.23
N ILE A 148 9.65 7.30 -7.85
CA ILE A 148 10.72 6.35 -7.53
C ILE A 148 11.46 6.06 -8.82
N SER A 149 12.70 6.54 -8.91
CA SER A 149 13.57 6.27 -10.05
C SER A 149 14.77 5.46 -9.63
N PHE A 150 15.38 4.80 -10.61
CA PHE A 150 16.63 4.08 -10.41
C PHE A 150 17.76 4.83 -11.09
N ALA A 151 18.83 5.11 -10.34
CA ALA A 151 20.04 5.73 -10.87
C ALA A 151 21.28 4.94 -10.44
N ILE A 152 21.87 4.21 -11.38
CA ILE A 152 23.27 3.76 -11.24
C ILE A 152 24.13 4.74 -12.03
N GLY A 153 25.10 5.36 -11.35
CA GLY A 153 26.12 6.19 -11.97
C GLY A 153 27.07 5.40 -12.89
N ALA A 154 28.22 5.98 -13.26
CA ALA A 154 29.22 5.40 -14.18
C ALA A 154 29.97 4.15 -13.62
N ILE A 155 29.25 3.19 -13.07
CA ILE A 155 29.75 1.91 -12.55
C ILE A 155 29.46 0.85 -13.61
N ALA A 156 30.40 -0.07 -13.82
CA ALA A 156 30.35 -1.02 -14.92
C ALA A 156 30.91 -2.40 -14.50
N GLY A 157 30.51 -3.47 -15.19
CA GLY A 157 30.98 -4.81 -14.92
C GLY A 157 30.41 -5.46 -13.64
N ALA A 158 31.25 -6.16 -12.87
CA ALA A 158 30.83 -6.98 -11.74
C ALA A 158 30.14 -6.18 -10.62
N VAL A 159 30.66 -4.99 -10.31
CA VAL A 159 30.11 -4.13 -9.27
C VAL A 159 28.69 -3.66 -9.65
N LYS A 160 28.48 -3.35 -10.92
CA LYS A 160 27.16 -2.99 -11.45
C LYS A 160 26.19 -4.17 -11.33
N ARG A 161 26.63 -5.39 -11.69
CA ARG A 161 25.82 -6.60 -11.53
C ARG A 161 25.36 -6.79 -10.08
N ASP A 162 26.28 -6.71 -9.13
CA ASP A 162 25.98 -6.99 -7.72
C ASP A 162 25.00 -5.95 -7.16
N GLN A 163 25.19 -4.66 -7.48
CA GLN A 163 24.24 -3.59 -7.14
C GLN A 163 22.86 -3.79 -7.76
N LEU A 164 22.81 -4.25 -9.02
CA LEU A 164 21.56 -4.54 -9.71
C LEU A 164 20.83 -5.73 -9.07
N GLN A 165 21.55 -6.80 -8.73
CA GLN A 165 20.99 -7.96 -8.02
C GLN A 165 20.39 -7.56 -6.67
N ASP A 166 21.13 -6.79 -5.88
CA ASP A 166 20.66 -6.29 -4.59
C ASP A 166 19.42 -5.40 -4.74
N ALA A 167 19.39 -4.54 -5.78
CA ALA A 167 18.23 -3.71 -6.09
C ALA A 167 17.02 -4.54 -6.55
N ILE A 168 17.23 -5.62 -7.32
CA ILE A 168 16.16 -6.55 -7.73
C ILE A 168 15.56 -7.22 -6.50
N HIS A 169 16.37 -7.86 -5.66
CA HIS A 169 15.87 -8.57 -4.47
C HIS A 169 15.10 -7.64 -3.53
N SER A 170 15.64 -6.45 -3.27
CA SER A 170 15.01 -5.44 -2.41
C SER A 170 13.73 -4.90 -3.05
N GLY A 171 13.74 -4.60 -4.35
CA GLY A 171 12.58 -4.13 -5.11
C GLY A 171 11.45 -5.15 -5.15
N VAL A 172 11.78 -6.44 -5.36
CA VAL A 172 10.81 -7.55 -5.32
C VAL A 172 10.16 -7.67 -3.94
N ARG A 173 10.97 -7.57 -2.86
CA ARG A 173 10.45 -7.58 -1.49
C ARG A 173 9.55 -6.38 -1.21
N SER A 174 9.98 -5.18 -1.59
CA SER A 174 9.26 -3.93 -1.34
C SER A 174 7.88 -3.93 -2.02
N ARG A 175 7.83 -4.20 -3.33
CA ARG A 175 6.56 -4.28 -4.07
C ARG A 175 5.61 -5.34 -3.52
N ARG A 176 6.13 -6.46 -2.97
CA ARG A 176 5.31 -7.52 -2.36
C ARG A 176 4.64 -7.03 -1.07
N ILE A 177 5.39 -6.31 -0.23
CA ILE A 177 4.87 -5.70 1.00
C ILE A 177 3.79 -4.68 0.65
N GLU A 178 4.07 -3.79 -0.31
CA GLU A 178 3.12 -2.75 -0.74
C GLU A 178 1.87 -3.34 -1.38
N GLN A 179 2.00 -4.33 -2.26
CA GLN A 179 0.88 -5.01 -2.91
C GLN A 179 -0.03 -5.69 -1.88
N ARG A 180 0.55 -6.34 -0.87
CA ARG A 180 -0.22 -6.98 0.21
C ARG A 180 -0.99 -5.95 1.02
N ALA A 181 -0.35 -4.84 1.40
CA ALA A 181 -1.00 -3.75 2.09
C ALA A 181 -2.16 -3.16 1.27
N TYR A 182 -1.95 -2.96 -0.03
CA TYR A 182 -2.97 -2.46 -0.95
C TYR A 182 -4.20 -3.38 -0.99
N LEU A 183 -4.00 -4.70 -1.03
CA LEU A 183 -5.09 -5.69 -1.01
C LEU A 183 -5.87 -5.66 0.30
N ILE A 184 -5.16 -5.62 1.43
CA ILE A 184 -5.77 -5.53 2.76
C ILE A 184 -6.63 -4.26 2.85
N ASN A 185 -6.06 -3.11 2.50
CA ASN A 185 -6.75 -1.82 2.58
C ASN A 185 -7.93 -1.72 1.62
N THR A 186 -7.83 -2.34 0.42
CA THR A 186 -8.97 -2.47 -0.50
C THR A 186 -10.12 -3.27 0.12
N ARG A 187 -9.82 -4.40 0.77
CA ARG A 187 -10.85 -5.19 1.49
C ARG A 187 -11.46 -4.41 2.65
N LEU A 188 -10.65 -3.64 3.39
CA LEU A 188 -11.15 -2.79 4.48
C LEU A 188 -12.09 -1.70 3.95
N LEU A 189 -11.70 -0.97 2.90
CA LEU A 189 -12.54 0.05 2.26
C LEU A 189 -13.88 -0.52 1.77
N ALA A 190 -13.84 -1.69 1.13
CA ALA A 190 -15.05 -2.40 0.70
C ALA A 190 -15.93 -2.80 1.89
N SER A 191 -15.32 -3.26 2.99
CA SER A 191 -16.03 -3.68 4.20
C SER A 191 -16.71 -2.51 4.90
N VAL A 192 -16.02 -1.38 5.05
CA VAL A 192 -16.59 -0.15 5.62
C VAL A 192 -17.77 0.33 4.78
N ALA A 193 -17.66 0.27 3.44
CA ALA A 193 -18.76 0.60 2.54
C ALA A 193 -19.96 -0.35 2.68
N ALA A 194 -19.71 -1.66 2.79
CA ALA A 194 -20.75 -2.67 2.97
C ALA A 194 -21.48 -2.50 4.31
N ILE A 195 -20.75 -2.27 5.40
CA ILE A 195 -21.33 -1.99 6.73
C ILE A 195 -22.19 -0.72 6.68
N SER A 196 -21.68 0.35 6.07
CA SER A 196 -22.42 1.61 5.90
C SER A 196 -23.74 1.42 5.13
N ALA A 197 -23.72 0.59 4.08
CA ALA A 197 -24.91 0.26 3.30
C ALA A 197 -25.89 -0.63 4.09
N ALA A 198 -25.37 -1.58 4.86
CA ALA A 198 -26.20 -2.46 5.69
C ALA A 198 -26.91 -1.69 6.80
N ILE A 199 -26.25 -0.74 7.47
CA ILE A 199 -26.90 0.14 8.46
C ILE A 199 -28.11 0.85 7.84
N ALA A 200 -27.92 1.45 6.65
CA ALA A 200 -29.00 2.14 5.95
C ALA A 200 -30.16 1.19 5.59
N ALA A 201 -29.85 -0.02 5.13
CA ALA A 201 -30.85 -1.01 4.74
C ALA A 201 -31.62 -1.57 5.96
N LEU A 202 -30.93 -1.93 7.04
CA LEU A 202 -31.55 -2.46 8.26
C LEU A 202 -32.44 -1.42 8.93
N HIS A 203 -31.99 -0.16 8.99
CA HIS A 203 -32.79 0.93 9.51
C HIS A 203 -34.03 1.19 8.64
N ALA A 204 -33.91 1.12 7.30
CA ALA A 204 -35.05 1.25 6.39
C ALA A 204 -36.07 0.10 6.52
N GLN A 205 -35.63 -1.08 6.99
CA GLN A 205 -36.51 -2.21 7.31
C GLN A 205 -37.20 -2.08 8.67
N GLY A 206 -36.93 -1.00 9.43
CA GLY A 206 -37.56 -0.74 10.71
C GLY A 206 -36.99 -1.55 11.88
N LEU A 207 -35.77 -2.10 11.73
CA LEU A 207 -35.08 -2.70 12.87
C LEU A 207 -34.75 -1.63 13.91
N ASP A 208 -34.86 -2.01 15.17
CA ASP A 208 -34.45 -1.14 16.26
C ASP A 208 -32.92 -1.02 16.36
N THR A 209 -32.45 0.03 17.02
CA THR A 209 -31.02 0.33 17.16
C THR A 209 -30.22 -0.84 17.74
N PRO A 210 -30.66 -1.54 18.80
CA PRO A 210 -29.96 -2.73 19.30
C PRO A 210 -29.78 -3.82 18.24
N ALA A 211 -30.81 -4.15 17.46
CA ALA A 211 -30.70 -5.17 16.42
C ALA A 211 -29.76 -4.72 15.29
N VAL A 212 -29.79 -3.45 14.88
CA VAL A 212 -28.86 -2.92 13.87
C VAL A 212 -27.41 -3.04 14.36
N ILE A 213 -27.14 -2.69 15.62
CA ILE A 213 -25.79 -2.70 16.19
C ILE A 213 -25.23 -4.12 16.31
N GLU A 214 -26.03 -5.10 16.70
CA GLU A 214 -25.57 -6.50 16.72
C GLU A 214 -25.24 -7.02 15.32
N ASN A 215 -26.01 -6.66 14.30
CA ASN A 215 -25.66 -6.96 12.90
C ASN A 215 -24.34 -6.30 12.49
N VAL A 216 -24.13 -5.03 12.85
CA VAL A 216 -22.87 -4.32 12.56
C VAL A 216 -21.68 -5.02 13.22
N LYS A 217 -21.80 -5.43 14.49
CA LYS A 217 -20.74 -6.15 15.20
C LYS A 217 -20.38 -7.47 14.50
N GLU A 218 -21.37 -8.21 14.03
CA GLU A 218 -21.14 -9.45 13.28
C GLU A 218 -20.44 -9.18 11.95
N MET A 219 -20.91 -8.18 11.20
CA MET A 219 -20.27 -7.77 9.95
C MET A 219 -18.82 -7.31 10.15
N VAL A 220 -18.55 -6.55 11.22
CA VAL A 220 -17.17 -6.14 11.58
C VAL A 220 -16.32 -7.36 11.91
N ARG A 221 -16.84 -8.34 12.64
CA ARG A 221 -16.11 -9.58 12.97
C ARG A 221 -15.72 -10.35 11.70
N HIS A 222 -16.67 -10.54 10.77
CA HIS A 222 -16.40 -11.18 9.49
C HIS A 222 -15.40 -10.40 8.65
N ALA A 223 -15.60 -9.10 8.50
CA ALA A 223 -14.70 -8.24 7.75
C ALA A 223 -13.26 -8.23 8.33
N ALA A 224 -13.12 -8.24 9.65
CA ALA A 224 -11.83 -8.33 10.32
C ALA A 224 -11.13 -9.67 10.04
N ALA A 225 -11.89 -10.77 9.98
CA ALA A 225 -11.35 -12.09 9.61
C ALA A 225 -10.92 -12.12 8.13
N ASP A 226 -11.75 -11.58 7.22
CA ASP A 226 -11.49 -11.54 5.79
C ASP A 226 -10.27 -10.69 5.42
N ALA A 227 -10.07 -9.57 6.12
CA ALA A 227 -8.88 -8.74 5.96
C ALA A 227 -7.61 -9.47 6.42
N ARG A 228 -7.70 -10.24 7.51
CA ARG A 228 -6.59 -11.04 8.04
C ARG A 228 -6.26 -12.27 7.20
N ALA A 229 -7.22 -12.73 6.39
CA ALA A 229 -7.03 -13.85 5.48
C ALA A 229 -6.19 -13.49 4.23
N VAL A 230 -5.81 -12.22 4.01
CA VAL A 230 -4.89 -11.84 2.93
C VAL A 230 -3.50 -12.41 3.19
N THR A 231 -3.06 -13.29 2.30
CA THR A 231 -1.78 -13.97 2.37
C THR A 231 -0.71 -13.25 1.54
N GLU A 232 0.56 -13.67 1.69
CA GLU A 232 1.63 -13.22 0.81
C GLU A 232 1.48 -13.83 -0.60
N ASP A 233 0.92 -15.04 -0.71
CA ASP A 233 0.67 -15.72 -1.98
C ASP A 233 -0.36 -14.97 -2.84
N ASP A 234 -1.34 -14.31 -2.23
CA ASP A 234 -2.30 -13.45 -2.94
C ASP A 234 -1.57 -12.30 -3.65
N ALA A 235 -0.65 -11.63 -2.94
CA ALA A 235 0.16 -10.55 -3.51
C ALA A 235 1.13 -11.07 -4.57
N GLN A 236 1.82 -12.18 -4.28
CA GLN A 236 2.77 -12.79 -5.20
C GLN A 236 2.11 -13.24 -6.50
N SER A 237 0.90 -13.80 -6.44
CA SER A 237 0.17 -14.27 -7.63
C SER A 237 -0.20 -13.13 -8.58
N LEU A 238 -0.62 -11.99 -8.04
CA LEU A 238 -0.93 -10.80 -8.83
C LEU A 238 0.32 -10.20 -9.48
N LEU A 239 1.42 -10.10 -8.72
CA LEU A 239 2.70 -9.60 -9.23
C LEU A 239 3.29 -10.53 -10.29
N ALA A 240 3.20 -11.86 -10.09
CA ALA A 240 3.64 -12.84 -11.08
C ALA A 240 2.81 -12.76 -12.37
N ASN A 241 1.50 -12.51 -12.27
CA ASN A 241 0.66 -12.28 -13.45
C ASN A 241 1.05 -11.00 -14.20
N LEU A 242 1.34 -9.92 -13.45
CA LEU A 242 1.81 -8.66 -14.01
C LEU A 242 3.13 -8.84 -14.77
N ASP A 243 4.11 -9.49 -14.14
CA ASP A 243 5.41 -9.81 -14.72
C ASP A 243 5.26 -10.69 -15.97
N GLY A 244 4.40 -11.72 -15.91
CA GLY A 244 4.10 -12.59 -17.05
C GLY A 244 3.46 -11.84 -18.22
N THR A 245 2.56 -10.90 -17.93
CA THR A 245 1.90 -10.07 -18.96
C THR A 245 2.89 -9.13 -19.65
N ARG A 246 3.83 -8.55 -18.90
CA ARG A 246 4.90 -7.68 -19.43
C ARG A 246 6.03 -8.46 -20.09
N ARG A 247 6.10 -9.78 -19.86
CA ARG A 247 7.25 -10.64 -20.20
C ARG A 247 8.53 -10.13 -19.54
N SER A 248 8.43 -9.70 -18.29
CA SER A 248 9.54 -9.19 -17.50
C SER A 248 10.63 -10.25 -17.33
N TRP A 249 11.87 -9.78 -17.20
CA TRP A 249 13.01 -10.65 -16.87
C TRP A 249 13.04 -10.90 -15.37
N THR A 250 12.77 -12.14 -14.95
CA THR A 250 12.58 -12.49 -13.51
C THR A 250 13.59 -13.52 -13.00
N ASN A 251 14.70 -13.72 -13.73
CA ASN A 251 15.65 -14.80 -13.45
C ASN A 251 16.30 -14.67 -12.06
N GLU A 252 16.31 -13.48 -11.49
CA GLU A 252 16.93 -13.14 -10.20
C GLU A 252 15.92 -12.61 -9.18
N ASP A 253 14.63 -12.85 -9.41
CA ASP A 253 13.59 -12.44 -8.46
C ASP A 253 13.54 -13.32 -7.18
N LEU A 254 14.40 -14.34 -7.08
CA LEU A 254 14.37 -15.31 -5.98
C LEU A 254 14.79 -14.65 -4.65
N GLY A 255 13.79 -14.27 -3.85
CA GLY A 255 13.87 -13.77 -2.48
C GLY A 255 12.63 -14.09 -1.65
#